data_AF-A0A7Y3MMZ0-F1
#
_entry.id   AF-A0A7Y3MMZ0-F1
#
_cell.length_a   1.000
_cell.length_b   1.000
_cell.length_c   1.000
_cell.angle_alpha   90.00
_cell.angle_beta   90.00
_cell.angle_gamma   90.00
#
_symmetry.space_group_name_H-M   'P 1'
#
loop_
_entity.id
_entity.type
_entity.pdbx_description
1 polymer ?
#
loop_
_entity_poly.entity_id
_entity_poly.type
_entity_poly.pdbx_seq_one_letter_code
_entity_poly.pdbx_strand_id
1 'polypeptide(L)'
;MKKLTTLLLLFFAFWSFGQSVENEEISIDQVQPDDVYRAGEEINVNATIQGDLVIAGGTLKVNDSIQGDFNGAGGELFIKGYIGDDVRVAGGRIIIDSEIGDDLVVFGG
;
A
#
# COMPACT_ATOMS: atom_id res chain seq x y z
N MET A 1 -10.09 24.62 19.01
CA MET A 1 -10.85 24.89 17.76
C MET A 1 -10.05 24.61 16.50
N LYS A 2 -8.74 24.93 16.41
CA LYS A 2 -7.92 24.67 15.21
C LYS A 2 -7.67 23.18 14.88
N LYS A 3 -7.61 22.29 15.89
CA LYS A 3 -7.44 20.84 15.66
C LYS A 3 -8.70 20.16 15.09
N LEU A 4 -9.89 20.72 15.34
CA LEU A 4 -11.15 20.19 14.85
C LEU A 4 -11.36 20.52 13.36
N THR A 5 -10.88 21.68 12.90
CA THR A 5 -10.90 22.05 11.47
C THR A 5 -9.89 21.28 10.63
N THR A 6 -8.72 20.94 11.18
CA THR A 6 -7.77 20.04 10.49
C THR A 6 -8.31 18.61 10.38
N LEU A 7 -9.02 18.13 11.40
CA LEU A 7 -9.69 16.83 11.36
C LEU A 7 -10.88 16.83 10.38
N LEU A 8 -11.59 17.96 10.24
CA LEU A 8 -12.66 18.12 9.25
C LEU A 8 -12.15 18.16 7.80
N LEU A 9 -10.95 18.70 7.56
CA LEU A 9 -10.34 18.73 6.22
C LEU A 9 -9.93 17.33 5.72
N LEU A 10 -9.57 16.42 6.63
CA LEU A 10 -9.33 15.01 6.30
C LEU A 10 -10.62 14.25 5.95
N PHE A 11 -11.76 14.64 6.52
CA PHE A 11 -13.08 14.09 6.15
C PHE A 11 -13.62 14.65 4.83
N PHE A 12 -13.16 15.79 4.35
CA PHE A 12 -13.60 16.37 3.07
C PHE A 12 -13.06 15.64 1.83
N ALA A 13 -12.00 14.84 1.98
CA ALA A 13 -11.49 13.97 0.91
C ALA A 13 -12.43 12.77 0.60
N PHE A 14 -13.43 12.51 1.45
CA PHE A 14 -14.41 11.44 1.27
C PHE A 14 -15.63 11.81 0.40
N TRP A 15 -15.66 13.00 -0.19
CA TRP A 15 -16.63 13.36 -1.24
C TRP A 15 -16.01 13.33 -2.65
N SER A 16 -15.03 12.45 -2.88
CA SER A 16 -14.87 11.93 -4.23
C SER A 16 -16.10 11.07 -4.50
N PHE A 17 -16.95 11.48 -5.43
CA PHE A 17 -17.91 10.57 -6.04
C PHE A 17 -17.08 9.43 -6.65
N GLY A 18 -16.90 8.36 -5.89
CA GLY A 18 -16.31 7.13 -6.39
C GLY A 18 -17.20 6.65 -7.52
N GLN A 19 -16.73 6.78 -8.75
CA GLN A 19 -17.17 5.87 -9.80
C GLN A 19 -16.71 4.50 -9.33
N SER A 20 -17.63 3.69 -8.78
CA SER A 20 -17.37 2.28 -8.56
C SER A 20 -17.32 1.63 -9.94
N VAL A 21 -16.12 1.57 -10.51
CA VAL A 21 -15.81 0.64 -11.59
C VAL A 21 -15.71 -0.74 -10.94
N GLU A 22 -16.44 -1.69 -11.51
CA GLU A 22 -16.53 -3.07 -11.06
C GLU A 22 -15.14 -3.72 -11.10
N ASN A 23 -14.58 -4.05 -9.93
CA ASN A 23 -13.37 -4.88 -9.74
C ASN A 23 -12.15 -4.51 -10.62
N GLU A 24 -11.50 -3.36 -10.37
CA GLU A 24 -10.15 -3.13 -10.92
C GLU A 24 -9.10 -3.84 -10.06
N GLU A 25 -8.85 -5.11 -10.39
CA GLU A 25 -7.60 -5.76 -10.04
C GLU A 25 -6.46 -5.07 -10.80
N ILE A 26 -5.49 -4.54 -10.07
CA ILE A 26 -4.28 -3.94 -10.64
C ILE A 26 -3.13 -4.92 -10.45
N SER A 27 -2.59 -5.45 -11.55
CA SER A 27 -1.40 -6.30 -11.52
C SER A 27 -0.17 -5.54 -12.04
N ILE A 28 0.92 -5.60 -11.28
CA ILE A 28 2.24 -5.09 -11.66
C ILE A 28 3.13 -6.31 -11.94
N ASP A 29 3.18 -6.71 -13.21
CA ASP A 29 3.88 -7.92 -13.68
C ASP A 29 5.20 -7.62 -14.39
N GLN A 30 5.61 -6.36 -14.45
CA GLN A 30 6.87 -5.93 -15.07
C GLN A 30 7.65 -5.07 -14.10
N VAL A 31 8.99 -5.15 -14.21
CA VAL A 31 9.90 -4.35 -13.38
C VAL A 31 9.57 -2.88 -13.54
N GLN A 32 9.38 -2.18 -12.42
CA GLN A 32 9.16 -0.75 -12.39
C GLN A 32 10.51 -0.07 -12.12
N PRO A 33 10.96 0.86 -12.99
CA PRO A 33 12.28 1.47 -12.87
C PRO A 33 12.37 2.57 -11.80
N ASP A 34 11.23 2.94 -11.20
CA ASP A 34 11.08 4.08 -10.29
C ASP A 34 9.92 3.80 -9.33
N ASP A 35 9.57 4.80 -8.52
CA ASP A 35 8.49 4.75 -7.54
C ASP A 35 7.11 4.44 -8.15
N VAL A 36 6.28 3.77 -7.36
CA VAL A 36 4.91 3.39 -7.74
C VAL A 36 3.88 3.88 -6.74
N TYR A 37 2.86 4.54 -7.28
CA TYR A 37 1.70 5.03 -6.54
C TYR A 37 0.41 4.47 -7.16
N ARG A 38 -0.32 3.60 -6.46
CA ARG A 38 -1.58 3.01 -6.97
C ARG A 38 -2.65 2.88 -5.89
N ALA A 39 -3.90 2.97 -6.29
CA ALA A 39 -5.03 2.64 -5.44
C ALA A 39 -6.03 1.80 -6.24
N GLY A 40 -6.57 0.74 -5.63
CA GLY A 40 -7.46 -0.22 -6.29
C GLY A 40 -8.11 -1.15 -5.27
N GLU A 41 -9.13 -1.92 -5.67
CA GLU A 41 -9.76 -2.88 -4.76
C GLU A 41 -8.81 -4.04 -4.45
N GLU A 42 -8.16 -4.57 -5.47
CA GLU A 42 -7.09 -5.57 -5.34
C GLU A 42 -5.83 -5.11 -6.08
N ILE A 43 -4.68 -5.16 -5.43
CA ILE A 43 -3.38 -4.85 -6.05
C ILE A 43 -2.43 -6.02 -5.86
N ASN A 44 -1.90 -6.55 -6.97
CA ASN A 44 -0.92 -7.62 -7.01
C ASN A 44 0.41 -7.06 -7.55
N VAL A 45 1.46 -7.07 -6.72
CA VAL A 45 2.83 -6.68 -7.11
C VAL A 45 3.65 -7.94 -7.31
N ASN A 46 3.82 -8.34 -8.57
CA ASN A 46 4.45 -9.60 -8.97
C ASN A 46 5.83 -9.39 -9.65
N ALA A 47 6.29 -8.15 -9.71
CA ALA A 47 7.58 -7.79 -10.29
C ALA A 47 8.27 -6.72 -9.45
N THR A 48 9.59 -6.70 -9.54
CA THR A 48 10.46 -5.80 -8.77
C THR A 48 10.12 -4.33 -8.97
N ILE A 49 10.04 -3.58 -7.87
CA ILE A 49 9.99 -2.12 -7.84
C ILE A 49 11.38 -1.60 -7.48
N GLN A 50 12.02 -0.82 -8.36
CA GLN A 50 13.37 -0.28 -8.13
C GLN A 50 13.39 0.94 -7.18
N GLY A 51 12.26 1.62 -7.01
CA GLY A 51 12.09 2.71 -6.05
C GLY A 51 11.16 2.33 -4.89
N ASP A 52 10.36 3.29 -4.46
CA ASP A 52 9.40 3.16 -3.36
C ASP A 52 8.03 2.66 -3.86
N LEU A 53 7.29 1.98 -2.98
CA LEU A 53 5.91 1.58 -3.23
C LEU A 53 4.95 2.29 -2.26
N VAL A 54 3.95 2.96 -2.81
CA VAL A 54 2.83 3.51 -2.05
C VAL A 54 1.51 3.00 -2.63
N ILE A 55 0.82 2.12 -1.90
CA ILE A 55 -0.44 1.52 -2.37
C ILE A 55 -1.55 1.50 -1.32
N ALA A 56 -2.79 1.62 -1.78
CA ALA A 56 -3.96 1.51 -0.91
C ALA A 56 -5.09 0.72 -1.58
N GLY A 57 -5.83 -0.08 -0.80
CA GLY A 57 -6.88 -0.92 -1.39
C GLY A 57 -7.63 -1.83 -0.42
N GLY A 58 -8.45 -2.72 -0.96
CA GLY A 58 -9.10 -3.77 -0.19
C GLY A 58 -8.11 -4.88 0.17
N THR A 59 -7.50 -5.48 -0.86
CA THR A 59 -6.51 -6.55 -0.74
C THR A 59 -5.22 -6.16 -1.45
N LEU A 60 -4.09 -6.17 -0.73
CA LEU A 60 -2.77 -5.86 -1.25
C LEU A 60 -1.87 -7.09 -1.14
N LYS A 61 -1.27 -7.52 -2.26
CA LYS A 61 -0.31 -8.62 -2.29
C LYS A 61 1.01 -8.15 -2.89
N VAL A 62 2.07 -8.17 -2.09
CA VAL A 62 3.44 -7.85 -2.50
C VAL A 62 4.24 -9.15 -2.59
N ASN A 63 4.35 -9.71 -3.79
CA ASN A 63 4.95 -11.02 -4.05
C ASN A 63 6.41 -10.96 -4.50
N ASP A 64 6.89 -9.80 -4.94
CA ASP A 64 8.28 -9.57 -5.38
C ASP A 64 8.88 -8.33 -4.68
N SER A 65 10.17 -8.11 -4.89
CA SER A 65 10.98 -7.16 -4.14
C SER A 65 10.67 -5.69 -4.41
N ILE A 66 10.84 -4.88 -3.37
CA ILE A 66 10.81 -3.41 -3.40
C ILE A 66 12.17 -2.97 -2.90
N GLN A 67 12.91 -2.21 -3.71
CA GLN A 67 14.27 -1.83 -3.36
C GLN A 67 14.34 -0.65 -2.37
N GLY A 68 13.29 0.17 -2.31
CA GLY A 68 13.15 1.25 -1.32
C GLY A 68 12.08 0.95 -0.27
N ASP A 69 11.31 1.99 0.08
CA ASP A 69 10.29 1.96 1.13
C ASP A 69 8.97 1.34 0.63
N PHE A 70 8.24 0.70 1.56
CA PHE A 70 6.86 0.30 1.33
C PHE A 70 5.89 0.98 2.32
N ASN A 71 5.00 1.81 1.77
CA ASN A 71 3.87 2.41 2.48
C ASN A 71 2.54 1.82 1.97
N GLY A 72 1.77 1.18 2.84
CA GLY A 72 0.58 0.41 2.43
C GLY A 72 -0.62 0.55 3.36
N ALA A 73 -1.82 0.69 2.81
CA ALA A 73 -3.04 0.67 3.62
C ALA A 73 -4.17 -0.15 2.98
N GLY A 74 -4.72 -1.14 3.68
CA GLY A 74 -5.83 -1.91 3.16
C GLY A 74 -6.54 -2.81 4.15
N GLY A 75 -7.58 -3.53 3.70
CA GLY A 75 -8.27 -4.51 4.53
C GLY A 75 -7.38 -5.70 4.84
N GLU A 76 -6.77 -6.27 3.79
CA GLU A 76 -5.83 -7.37 3.87
C GLU A 76 -4.51 -7.05 3.17
N LEU A 77 -3.39 -7.31 3.82
CA LEU A 77 -2.05 -7.10 3.30
C LEU A 77 -1.23 -8.38 3.43
N PHE A 78 -0.63 -8.80 2.33
CA PHE A 78 0.27 -9.95 2.25
C PHE A 78 1.61 -9.49 1.69
N ILE A 79 2.66 -9.48 2.52
CA ILE A 79 4.00 -9.03 2.15
C ILE A 79 4.92 -10.24 2.15
N LYS A 80 5.34 -10.67 0.97
CA LYS A 80 6.21 -11.84 0.75
C LYS A 80 7.53 -11.50 0.07
N GLY A 81 7.56 -10.42 -0.71
CA GLY A 81 8.77 -9.93 -1.37
C GLY A 81 9.65 -9.11 -0.42
N TYR A 82 10.97 -9.24 -0.58
CA TYR A 82 11.99 -8.46 0.16
C TYR A 82 11.75 -6.95 0.06
N ILE A 83 11.90 -6.24 1.17
CA ILE A 83 11.84 -4.77 1.21
C ILE A 83 13.22 -4.24 1.58
N GLY A 84 13.76 -3.37 0.73
CA GLY A 84 15.13 -2.87 0.84
C GLY A 84 15.37 -1.92 2.00
N ASP A 85 14.34 -1.20 2.42
CA ASP A 85 14.42 -0.16 3.44
C ASP A 85 13.23 -0.30 4.43
N ASP A 86 12.39 0.72 4.60
CA ASP A 86 11.36 0.75 5.64
C ASP A 86 9.98 0.21 5.17
N VAL A 87 9.21 -0.33 6.13
CA VAL A 87 7.80 -0.67 5.94
C VAL A 87 6.90 0.09 6.91
N ARG A 88 5.87 0.76 6.37
CA ARG A 88 4.82 1.44 7.13
C ARG A 88 3.45 1.02 6.61
N VAL A 89 2.76 0.17 7.37
CA VAL A 89 1.49 -0.42 6.90
C VAL A 89 0.35 -0.37 7.91
N ALA A 90 -0.87 -0.30 7.40
CA ALA A 90 -2.09 -0.37 8.20
C ALA A 90 -3.16 -1.26 7.56
N GLY A 91 -3.87 -2.05 8.36
CA GLY A 91 -4.94 -2.90 7.86
C GLY A 91 -5.58 -3.84 8.87
N GLY A 92 -6.67 -4.50 8.46
CA GLY A 92 -7.39 -5.43 9.34
C GLY A 92 -6.63 -6.74 9.54
N ARG A 93 -6.13 -7.31 8.44
CA ARG A 93 -5.26 -8.50 8.44
C ARG A 93 -3.95 -8.20 7.73
N ILE A 94 -2.84 -8.38 8.42
CA ILE A 94 -1.50 -8.13 7.88
C ILE A 94 -0.65 -9.38 8.10
N ILE A 95 -0.11 -9.92 7.01
CA ILE A 95 0.81 -11.05 7.02
C ILE A 95 2.11 -10.60 6.38
N ILE A 96 3.20 -10.70 7.14
CA ILE A 96 4.54 -10.35 6.70
C ILE A 96 5.39 -11.62 6.79
N ASP A 97 5.75 -12.14 5.63
CA ASP A 97 6.59 -13.32 5.40
C ASP A 97 7.73 -12.90 4.47
N SER A 98 8.50 -11.91 4.92
CA SER A 98 9.53 -11.23 4.15
C SER A 98 10.65 -10.72 5.06
N GLU A 99 11.83 -10.52 4.49
CA GLU A 99 12.92 -9.76 5.09
C GLU A 99 12.72 -8.26 4.82
N ILE A 100 12.79 -7.47 5.89
CA ILE A 100 12.71 -6.00 5.86
C ILE A 100 14.10 -5.47 6.19
N GLY A 101 14.61 -4.59 5.32
CA GLY A 101 15.98 -4.07 5.41
C GLY A 101 16.23 -3.21 6.64
N ASP A 102 15.25 -2.38 7.03
CA ASP A 102 15.37 -1.50 8.20
C ASP A 102 14.09 -1.54 9.09
N ASP A 103 13.35 -0.43 9.24
CA ASP A 103 12.27 -0.34 10.23
C ASP A 103 10.95 -0.95 9.76
N LEU A 104 10.22 -1.55 10.70
CA LEU A 104 8.86 -2.06 10.49
C LEU A 104 7.85 -1.41 11.45
N VAL A 105 6.90 -0.66 10.89
CA VAL A 105 5.78 -0.05 11.61
C VAL A 105 4.45 -0.59 11.10
N VAL A 106 3.66 -1.20 11.99
CA VAL A 106 2.42 -1.90 11.64
C VAL A 106 1.27 -1.45 12.54
N PHE A 107 0.14 -1.10 11.91
CA PHE A 107 -1.13 -0.83 12.59
C PHE A 107 -2.17 -1.88 12.16
N GLY A 108 -2.40 -2.88 13.00
CA GLY A 108 -3.35 -3.98 12.75
C GLY A 108 -4.55 -3.97 13.70
N GLY A 109 -5.72 -4.47 13.26
CA GLY A 109 -6.88 -4.68 14.13
C GLY A 109 -8.21 -4.92 13.43
#